data_AF-A0A2G0CEU6-F1
#
_entry.id   AF-A0A2G0CEU6-F1
#
_cell.length_a   1.000
_cell.length_b   1.000
_cell.length_c   1.000
_cell.angle_alpha   90.00
_cell.angle_beta   90.00
_cell.angle_gamma   90.00
#
_symmetry.space_group_name_H-M   'P 1'
#
loop_
_entity.id
_entity.type
_entity.pdbx_description
1 polymer ?
#
loop_
_entity_poly.entity_id
_entity_poly.type
_entity_poly.pdbx_seq_one_letter_code
_entity_poly.pdbx_strand_id
1 'polypeptide(L)'
;MEFKNCDITRDAVHIIYRLHGSIPQHLGEQLAISYRRAREAVEVEFGIETTDDLIEQQKQDRLRNLQEEYQLRYDQLLDRIQEGPRLLEDPEIKQLIIDQWLFNEQRGLVEVYAISVMSNHVHVLLAHPDEYGVTPFRSLLEAHKRYTARLINKKLDRPGRRVWASKAFDRD
;
A
#
# COMPACT_ATOMS: atom_id res chain seq x y z
N MET A 1 -12.18 3.44 7.06
CA MET A 1 -11.37 2.22 6.84
C MET A 1 -9.92 2.66 6.80
N GLU A 2 -9.31 2.67 7.98
CA GLU A 2 -7.88 2.86 8.15
C GLU A 2 -7.23 1.50 7.90
N PHE A 3 -6.35 1.44 6.91
CA PHE A 3 -5.33 0.40 6.89
C PHE A 3 -4.51 0.59 8.16
N LYS A 4 -4.11 -0.53 8.78
CA LYS A 4 -3.17 -0.51 9.89
C LYS A 4 -1.83 -0.10 9.28
N ASN A 5 -1.67 1.21 9.04
CA ASN A 5 -0.44 1.89 8.65
C ASN A 5 0.53 1.77 9.83
N CYS A 6 0.84 0.54 10.23
CA CYS A 6 1.71 0.23 11.34
C CYS A 6 3.09 0.78 11.01
N ASP A 7 3.78 1.26 12.03
CA ASP A 7 5.14 1.70 11.81
C ASP A 7 5.99 0.49 11.41
N ILE A 8 6.93 0.71 10.50
CA ILE A 8 7.78 -0.34 9.94
C ILE A 8 8.77 -0.74 11.03
N THR A 9 8.67 -1.99 11.48
CA THR A 9 9.57 -2.63 12.44
C THR A 9 10.49 -3.62 11.71
N ARG A 10 11.15 -4.53 12.43
CA ARG A 10 11.96 -5.60 11.84
C ARG A 10 11.15 -6.59 10.99
N ASP A 11 9.84 -6.69 11.23
CA ASP A 11 8.98 -7.55 10.42
C ASP A 11 8.78 -6.95 9.03
N ALA A 12 8.89 -7.80 8.00
CA ALA A 12 8.85 -7.36 6.62
C ALA A 12 7.43 -6.93 6.22
N VAL A 13 7.29 -5.67 5.81
CA VAL A 13 6.03 -5.08 5.37
C VAL A 13 6.01 -4.98 3.85
N HIS A 14 4.92 -5.43 3.24
CA HIS A 14 4.64 -5.24 1.82
C HIS A 14 3.74 -4.03 1.59
N ILE A 15 4.30 -3.00 0.96
CA ILE A 15 3.64 -1.72 0.67
C ILE A 15 3.21 -1.68 -0.80
N ILE A 16 1.95 -1.31 -1.02
CA ILE A 16 1.37 -1.09 -2.34
C ILE A 16 0.84 0.34 -2.44
N TYR A 17 1.33 1.10 -3.42
CA TYR A 17 0.83 2.45 -3.70
C TYR A 17 0.72 2.70 -5.20
N ARG A 18 -0.20 3.59 -5.58
CA ARG A 18 -0.69 3.69 -6.96
C ARG A 18 -0.82 5.11 -7.46
N LEU A 19 -0.82 5.26 -8.79
CA LEU A 19 -1.12 6.52 -9.44
C LEU A 19 -2.55 6.99 -9.15
N HIS A 20 -2.72 8.30 -9.06
CA HIS A 20 -4.02 8.92 -8.88
C HIS A 20 -4.89 8.69 -10.11
N GLY A 21 -6.03 8.03 -9.93
CA GLY A 21 -6.97 7.74 -11.02
C GLY A 21 -6.70 6.42 -11.75
N SER A 22 -5.79 5.56 -11.27
CA SER A 22 -5.59 4.22 -11.87
C SER A 22 -6.70 3.21 -11.58
N ILE A 23 -7.68 3.57 -10.74
CA ILE A 23 -8.85 2.76 -10.40
C ILE A 23 -10.00 3.75 -10.42
N PRO A 24 -11.01 3.53 -11.29
CA PRO A 24 -12.25 4.30 -11.28
C PRO A 24 -12.87 4.33 -9.88
N GLN A 25 -13.31 5.50 -9.46
CA GLN A 25 -13.82 5.71 -8.11
C GLN A 25 -14.91 4.70 -7.73
N HIS A 26 -15.86 4.46 -8.65
CA HIS A 26 -16.96 3.52 -8.41
C HIS A 26 -16.49 2.07 -8.17
N LEU A 27 -15.47 1.58 -8.89
CA LEU A 27 -14.92 0.22 -8.68
C LEU A 27 -14.21 0.11 -7.33
N GLY A 28 -13.42 1.14 -6.98
CA GLY A 28 -12.76 1.20 -5.68
C GLY A 28 -13.76 1.27 -4.52
N GLU A 29 -14.86 2.02 -4.68
CA GLU A 29 -15.93 2.11 -3.70
C GLU A 29 -16.70 0.81 -3.55
N GLN A 30 -17.07 0.15 -4.66
CA GLN A 30 -17.74 -1.15 -4.64
C GLN A 30 -16.91 -2.20 -3.88
N LEU A 31 -15.62 -2.29 -4.18
CA LEU A 31 -14.73 -3.23 -3.49
C LEU A 31 -14.61 -2.90 -2.00
N ALA A 32 -14.48 -1.61 -1.64
CA ALA A 32 -14.40 -1.18 -0.26
C ALA A 32 -15.72 -1.43 0.53
N ILE A 33 -16.87 -1.27 -0.13
CA ILE A 33 -18.19 -1.59 0.46
C ILE A 33 -18.31 -3.09 0.67
N SER A 34 -17.94 -3.91 -0.33
CA SER A 34 -17.97 -5.37 -0.23
C SER A 34 -17.12 -5.86 0.94
N TYR A 35 -15.90 -5.35 1.09
CA TYR A 35 -15.02 -5.71 2.20
C TYR A 35 -15.59 -5.28 3.54
N ARG A 36 -16.10 -4.05 3.65
CA ARG A 36 -16.68 -3.55 4.90
C ARG A 36 -17.83 -4.43 5.38
N ARG A 37 -18.74 -4.78 4.46
CA ARG A 37 -19.87 -5.68 4.76
C ARG A 37 -19.40 -7.06 5.21
N ALA A 38 -18.41 -7.63 4.53
CA ALA A 38 -17.86 -8.92 4.91
C ALA A 38 -17.18 -8.88 6.28
N ARG A 39 -16.47 -7.78 6.59
CA ARG A 39 -15.83 -7.58 7.90
C ARG A 39 -16.86 -7.41 9.01
N GLU A 40 -17.89 -6.59 8.79
CA GLU A 40 -19.01 -6.41 9.73
C GLU A 40 -19.70 -7.75 9.98
N ALA A 41 -19.87 -8.60 8.96
CA ALA A 41 -20.45 -9.94 9.13
C ALA A 41 -19.59 -10.84 10.05
N VAL A 42 -18.26 -10.80 9.92
CA VAL A 42 -17.35 -11.52 10.82
C VAL A 42 -17.43 -10.96 12.25
N GLU A 43 -17.48 -9.63 12.41
CA GLU A 43 -17.63 -9.00 13.73
C GLU A 43 -18.96 -9.39 14.39
N VAL A 44 -20.04 -9.55 13.62
CA VAL A 44 -21.34 -10.03 14.12
C VAL A 44 -21.32 -11.53 14.44
N GLU A 45 -20.67 -12.35 13.61
CA GLU A 45 -20.57 -13.81 13.76
C GLU A 45 -19.84 -14.20 15.05
N PHE A 46 -18.72 -13.54 15.36
CA PHE A 46 -17.88 -13.86 16.52
C PHE A 46 -18.16 -12.99 17.75
N GLY A 47 -18.98 -11.94 17.61
CA GLY A 47 -19.21 -10.96 18.65
C GLY A 47 -18.08 -9.93 18.81
N ILE A 48 -18.39 -8.84 19.53
CA ILE A 48 -17.46 -7.70 19.68
C ILE A 48 -16.31 -8.07 20.61
N GLU A 49 -16.59 -8.76 21.72
CA GLU A 49 -15.63 -9.19 22.73
C GLU A 49 -15.96 -10.62 23.19
N THR A 50 -14.92 -11.46 23.27
CA THR A 50 -14.99 -12.79 23.87
C THR A 50 -13.77 -12.98 24.76
N THR A 51 -13.96 -13.67 25.89
CA THR A 51 -12.87 -14.07 26.79
C THR A 51 -12.27 -15.43 26.41
N ASP A 52 -12.82 -16.09 25.39
CA ASP A 52 -12.34 -17.36 24.88
C ASP A 52 -11.24 -17.14 23.83
N ASP A 53 -10.00 -17.49 24.20
CA ASP A 53 -8.82 -17.35 23.36
C ASP A 53 -8.96 -18.07 22.01
N LEU A 54 -9.67 -19.20 21.96
CA LEU A 54 -9.86 -19.95 20.72
C LEU A 54 -10.80 -19.21 19.77
N ILE A 55 -11.88 -18.61 20.29
CA ILE A 55 -12.84 -17.83 19.50
C ILE A 55 -12.17 -16.56 18.99
N GLU A 56 -11.37 -15.88 19.82
CA GLU A 56 -10.62 -14.68 19.40
C GLU A 56 -9.59 -15.04 18.32
N GLN A 57 -8.87 -16.15 18.47
CA GLN A 57 -7.94 -16.61 17.43
C GLN A 57 -8.66 -16.91 16.10
N GLN A 58 -9.80 -17.62 16.14
CA GLN A 58 -10.60 -17.90 14.94
C GLN A 58 -11.10 -16.61 14.26
N LYS A 59 -11.52 -15.62 15.05
CA LYS A 59 -11.92 -14.31 14.55
C LYS A 59 -10.75 -13.59 13.87
N GLN A 60 -9.57 -13.56 14.49
CA GLN A 60 -8.38 -12.94 13.92
C GLN A 60 -7.97 -13.61 12.60
N ASP A 61 -7.97 -14.95 12.54
CA ASP A 61 -7.67 -15.71 11.33
C ASP A 61 -8.70 -15.42 10.23
N ARG A 62 -9.98 -15.30 10.58
CA ARG A 62 -11.04 -14.96 9.62
C ARG A 62 -10.88 -13.55 9.06
N LEU A 63 -10.56 -12.58 9.92
CA LEU A 63 -10.29 -11.20 9.51
C LEU A 63 -9.04 -11.10 8.63
N ARG A 64 -7.98 -11.85 8.95
CA ARG A 64 -6.76 -11.93 8.14
C ARG A 64 -7.05 -12.47 6.75
N ASN A 65 -7.75 -13.60 6.65
CA ASN A 65 -8.15 -14.19 5.37
C ASN A 65 -8.99 -13.22 4.52
N LEU A 66 -9.92 -12.50 5.15
CA LEU A 66 -10.74 -11.50 4.46
C LEU A 66 -9.89 -10.32 3.94
N GLN A 67 -8.92 -9.88 4.73
CA GLN A 67 -7.99 -8.83 4.34
C GLN A 67 -7.13 -9.27 3.15
N GLU A 68 -6.60 -10.49 3.17
CA GLU A 68 -5.82 -11.07 2.06
C GLU A 68 -6.66 -11.17 0.78
N GLU A 69 -7.91 -11.65 0.87
CA GLU A 69 -8.81 -11.72 -0.28
C GLU A 69 -9.08 -10.33 -0.89
N TYR A 70 -9.30 -9.33 -0.03
CA TYR A 70 -9.53 -7.96 -0.49
C TYR A 70 -8.30 -7.37 -1.17
N GLN A 71 -7.10 -7.59 -0.62
CA GLN A 71 -5.84 -7.15 -1.23
C GLN A 71 -5.62 -7.82 -2.59
N LEU A 72 -5.81 -9.14 -2.69
CA LEU A 72 -5.69 -9.85 -3.95
C LEU A 72 -6.65 -9.30 -5.02
N ARG A 73 -7.91 -9.03 -4.64
CA ARG A 73 -8.89 -8.41 -5.55
C ARG A 73 -8.50 -6.99 -5.93
N TYR A 74 -7.88 -6.24 -5.03
CA TYR A 74 -7.40 -4.88 -5.28
C TYR A 74 -6.25 -4.87 -6.29
N ASP A 75 -5.28 -5.76 -6.14
CA ASP A 75 -4.14 -5.90 -7.06
C ASP A 75 -4.60 -6.39 -8.43
N GLN A 76 -5.48 -7.40 -8.48
CA GLN A 76 -6.10 -7.84 -9.73
C GLN A 76 -6.85 -6.72 -10.45
N LEU A 77 -7.49 -5.83 -9.69
CA LEU A 77 -8.17 -4.66 -10.26
C LEU A 77 -7.16 -3.69 -10.87
N LEU A 78 -6.02 -3.45 -10.21
CA LEU A 78 -4.95 -2.61 -10.74
C LEU A 78 -4.34 -3.17 -12.03
N ASP A 79 -4.14 -4.48 -12.11
CA ASP A 79 -3.56 -5.15 -13.27
C ASP A 79 -4.50 -5.15 -14.49
N ARG A 80 -5.80 -5.35 -14.26
CA ARG A 80 -6.80 -5.45 -15.33
C ARG A 80 -7.17 -4.11 -15.95
N ILE A 81 -7.02 -3.02 -15.20
CA ILE A 81 -7.45 -1.71 -15.67
C ILE A 81 -6.50 -1.21 -16.77
N GLN A 82 -7.04 -1.11 -17.97
CA GLN A 82 -6.31 -0.59 -19.13
C GLN A 82 -6.33 0.94 -19.20
N GLU A 83 -7.36 1.56 -18.62
CA GLU A 83 -7.61 3.00 -18.65
C GLU A 83 -6.98 3.74 -17.47
N GLY A 84 -6.70 5.03 -17.65
CA GLY A 84 -6.11 5.87 -16.60
C GLY A 84 -4.60 6.08 -16.77
N PRO A 85 -3.93 6.69 -15.78
CA PRO A 85 -2.54 7.08 -15.93
C PRO A 85 -1.61 5.86 -15.87
N ARG A 86 -0.69 5.80 -16.84
CA ARG A 86 0.37 4.80 -16.96
C ARG A 86 1.76 5.43 -16.93
N LEU A 87 1.93 6.43 -16.08
CA LEU A 87 3.17 7.23 -16.01
C LEU A 87 4.39 6.38 -15.66
N LEU A 88 4.18 5.26 -14.97
CA LEU A 88 5.25 4.37 -14.58
C LEU A 88 5.65 3.41 -15.71
N GLU A 89 5.10 3.50 -16.92
CA GLU A 89 5.64 2.76 -18.08
C GLU A 89 6.95 3.37 -18.60
N ASP A 90 7.14 4.68 -18.38
CA ASP A 90 8.36 5.40 -18.72
C ASP A 90 9.55 4.86 -17.89
N PRO A 91 10.57 4.27 -18.52
CA PRO A 91 11.72 3.68 -17.82
C PRO A 91 12.45 4.65 -16.91
N GLU A 92 12.53 5.94 -17.27
CA GLU A 92 13.18 6.94 -16.43
C GLU A 92 12.35 7.26 -15.19
N ILE A 93 11.01 7.27 -15.31
CA ILE A 93 10.13 7.40 -14.14
C ILE A 93 10.23 6.15 -13.26
N LYS A 94 10.29 4.95 -13.84
CA LYS A 94 10.51 3.71 -13.06
C LYS A 94 11.81 3.77 -12.27
N GLN A 95 12.90 4.15 -12.94
CA GLN A 95 14.22 4.22 -12.30
C GLN A 95 14.21 5.24 -11.15
N LEU A 96 13.58 6.40 -11.34
CA LEU A 96 13.39 7.40 -10.29
C LEU A 96 12.69 6.84 -9.04
N ILE A 97 11.69 5.97 -9.21
CA ILE A 97 11.02 5.32 -8.06
C ILE A 97 11.97 4.37 -7.34
N ILE A 98 12.72 3.55 -8.10
CA ILE A 98 13.68 2.59 -7.55
C ILE A 98 14.78 3.33 -6.80
N ASP A 99 15.38 4.33 -7.43
CA ASP A 99 16.45 5.15 -6.86
C ASP A 99 16.02 5.82 -5.55
N GLN A 100 14.77 6.29 -5.48
CA GLN A 100 14.28 6.91 -4.25
C GLN A 100 14.14 5.91 -3.09
N TRP A 101 13.75 4.67 -3.35
CA TRP A 101 13.70 3.64 -2.32
C TRP A 101 15.09 3.22 -1.86
N LEU A 102 16.02 3.02 -2.81
CA LEU A 102 17.41 2.74 -2.48
C LEU A 102 18.08 3.90 -1.73
N PHE A 103 17.69 5.15 -2.02
CA PHE A 103 18.14 6.30 -1.24
C PHE A 103 17.61 6.27 0.20
N ASN A 104 16.36 5.85 0.42
CA ASN A 104 15.82 5.69 1.78
C ASN A 104 16.57 4.59 2.53
N GLU A 105 16.96 3.51 1.84
CA GLU A 105 17.79 2.43 2.41
C GLU A 105 19.19 2.91 2.77
N GLN A 106 19.88 3.63 1.87
CA GLN A 106 21.19 4.21 2.15
C GLN A 106 21.20 5.17 3.35
N ARG A 107 20.06 5.79 3.65
CA ARG A 107 19.87 6.65 4.81
C ARG A 107 19.55 5.88 6.10
N GLY A 108 19.47 4.56 6.05
CA GLY A 108 19.10 3.70 7.18
C GLY A 108 17.65 3.84 7.60
N LEU A 109 16.76 4.36 6.75
CA LEU A 109 15.34 4.50 7.09
C LEU A 109 14.61 3.16 6.98
N VAL A 110 15.03 2.30 6.07
CA VAL A 110 14.44 0.99 5.79
C VAL A 110 15.52 0.06 5.23
N GLU A 111 15.30 -1.24 5.29
CA GLU A 111 16.00 -2.27 4.52
C GLU A 111 15.05 -2.73 3.42
N VAL A 112 15.46 -2.64 2.14
CA VAL A 112 14.59 -2.95 1.00
C VAL A 112 14.91 -4.34 0.47
N TYR A 113 13.93 -5.24 0.55
CA TYR A 113 14.07 -6.61 0.04
C TYR A 113 13.70 -6.74 -1.43
N ALA A 114 12.64 -6.03 -1.87
CA ALA A 114 12.19 -6.06 -3.25
C ALA A 114 11.44 -4.80 -3.64
N ILE A 115 11.56 -4.41 -4.91
CA ILE A 115 10.77 -3.33 -5.53
C ILE A 115 10.24 -3.85 -6.86
N SER A 116 8.94 -3.71 -7.09
CA SER A 116 8.31 -3.94 -8.40
C SER A 116 7.52 -2.71 -8.83
N VAL A 117 7.93 -2.11 -9.95
CA VAL A 117 7.26 -0.93 -10.53
C VAL A 117 6.44 -1.37 -11.73
N MET A 118 5.13 -1.46 -11.52
CA MET A 118 4.12 -1.74 -12.54
C MET A 118 3.75 -0.44 -13.27
N SER A 119 2.94 -0.52 -14.33
CA SER A 119 2.60 0.66 -15.17
C SER A 119 1.82 1.76 -14.42
N ASN A 120 1.05 1.38 -13.39
CA ASN A 120 0.14 2.29 -12.68
C ASN A 120 0.21 2.17 -11.15
N HIS A 121 1.07 1.29 -10.61
CA HIS A 121 1.30 1.10 -9.18
C HIS A 121 2.68 0.52 -8.89
N VAL A 122 3.05 0.47 -7.61
CA VAL A 122 4.35 0.02 -7.12
C VAL A 122 4.13 -0.88 -5.92
N HIS A 123 4.86 -1.99 -5.89
CA HIS A 123 5.03 -2.88 -4.75
C HIS A 123 6.43 -2.71 -4.17
N VAL A 124 6.52 -2.65 -2.84
CA VAL A 124 7.81 -2.65 -2.14
C VAL A 124 7.72 -3.56 -0.93
N LEU A 125 8.69 -4.46 -0.79
CA LEU A 125 8.86 -5.28 0.40
C LEU A 125 10.07 -4.73 1.16
N LEU A 126 9.86 -4.32 2.41
CA LEU A 126 10.89 -3.69 3.23
C LEU A 126 10.67 -3.96 4.72
N ALA A 127 11.70 -3.73 5.52
CA ALA A 127 11.63 -3.75 6.98
C ALA A 127 12.45 -2.58 7.55
N HIS A 128 12.47 -2.44 8.87
CA HIS A 128 13.43 -1.63 9.57
C HIS A 128 14.78 -2.37 9.62
N PRO A 129 15.92 -1.69 9.36
CA PRO A 129 17.23 -2.34 9.38
C PRO A 129 17.66 -2.77 10.80
N ASP A 130 17.29 -1.99 11.81
CA ASP A 130 17.58 -2.30 13.22
C ASP A 130 16.48 -3.13 13.88
N GLU A 131 16.85 -4.12 14.69
CA GLU A 131 15.96 -5.06 15.40
C GLU A 131 14.89 -4.36 16.27
N TYR A 132 15.26 -3.26 16.94
CA TYR A 132 14.38 -2.50 17.82
C TYR A 132 13.97 -1.15 17.23
N GLY A 133 14.32 -0.91 15.97
CA GLY A 133 14.03 0.36 15.33
C GLY A 133 12.64 0.40 14.73
N VAL A 134 12.15 1.63 14.54
CA VAL A 134 10.78 1.90 14.10
C VAL A 134 10.83 3.07 13.12
N THR A 135 10.33 2.84 11.91
CA THR A 135 10.18 3.87 10.89
C THR A 135 8.70 4.22 10.73
N PRO A 136 8.31 5.48 11.01
CA PRO A 136 6.90 5.84 10.90
C PRO A 136 6.39 5.71 9.47
N PHE A 137 5.51 4.75 9.21
CA PHE A 137 5.07 4.37 7.87
C PHE A 137 4.49 5.56 7.11
N ARG A 138 3.57 6.29 7.77
CA ARG A 138 2.89 7.43 7.15
C ARG A 138 3.88 8.52 6.75
N SER A 139 4.82 8.85 7.63
CA SER A 139 5.83 9.88 7.39
C SER A 139 6.76 9.50 6.24
N LEU A 140 7.25 8.26 6.23
CA LEU A 140 8.12 7.74 5.16
C LEU A 140 7.40 7.78 3.82
N LEU A 141 6.20 7.22 3.75
CA LEU A 141 5.47 7.06 2.49
C LEU A 141 4.95 8.39 1.96
N GLU A 142 4.51 9.31 2.82
CA GLU A 142 4.13 10.67 2.40
C GLU A 142 5.34 11.46 1.90
N ALA A 143 6.50 11.36 2.57
CA ALA A 143 7.73 11.98 2.11
C ALA A 143 8.15 11.43 0.74
N HIS A 144 8.17 10.10 0.59
CA HIS A 144 8.46 9.39 -0.66
C HIS A 144 7.55 9.84 -1.80
N LYS A 145 6.22 9.76 -1.60
CA LYS A 145 5.22 10.13 -2.60
C LYS A 145 5.30 11.61 -2.98
N ARG A 146 5.50 12.50 -2.01
CA ARG A 146 5.62 13.95 -2.26
C ARG A 146 6.88 14.26 -3.07
N TYR A 147 8.02 13.67 -2.71
CA TYR A 147 9.27 13.90 -3.40
C TYR A 147 9.23 13.36 -4.84
N THR A 148 8.81 12.10 -5.01
CA THR A 148 8.69 11.47 -6.34
C THR A 148 7.66 12.17 -7.22
N ALA A 149 6.52 12.62 -6.67
CA ALA A 149 5.54 13.40 -7.43
C ALA A 149 6.12 14.71 -7.97
N ARG A 150 6.93 15.41 -7.17
CA ARG A 150 7.62 16.64 -7.62
C ARG A 150 8.57 16.35 -8.78
N LEU A 151 9.37 15.28 -8.67
CA LEU A 151 10.31 14.92 -9.73
C LEU A 151 9.61 14.48 -11.02
N ILE A 152 8.56 13.66 -10.90
CA ILE A 152 7.73 13.24 -12.04
C ILE A 152 7.10 14.45 -12.73
N ASN A 153 6.50 15.36 -11.96
CA ASN A 153 5.89 16.56 -12.51
C ASN A 153 6.91 17.49 -13.18
N LYS A 154 8.13 17.59 -12.64
CA LYS A 154 9.22 18.33 -13.27
C LYS A 154 9.63 17.70 -14.60
N LYS A 155 9.78 16.37 -14.65
CA LYS A 155 10.12 15.63 -15.88
C LYS A 155 9.06 15.78 -16.96
N LEU A 156 7.78 15.79 -16.58
CA LEU A 156 6.65 15.88 -17.50
C LEU A 156 6.25 17.33 -17.86
N ASP A 157 6.96 18.34 -17.36
CA ASP A 157 6.61 19.77 -17.46
C ASP A 157 5.14 20.06 -17.07
N ARG A 158 4.69 19.41 -15.98
CA ARG A 158 3.32 19.50 -15.45
C ARG A 158 3.34 19.76 -13.94
N PRO A 159 3.84 20.92 -13.49
CA PRO A 159 3.93 21.25 -12.07
C PRO A 159 2.56 21.21 -11.38
N GLY A 160 2.53 20.78 -10.12
CA GLY A 160 1.32 20.77 -9.30
C GLY A 160 0.30 19.65 -9.58
N ARG A 161 0.50 18.85 -10.64
CA ARG A 161 -0.40 17.72 -10.93
C ARG A 161 -0.35 16.67 -9.81
N ARG A 162 -1.52 16.15 -9.45
CA ARG A 162 -1.62 15.00 -8.54
C ARG A 162 -1.12 13.73 -9.24
N VAL A 163 -0.01 13.18 -8.76
CA VAL A 163 0.60 11.94 -9.30
C VAL A 163 0.06 10.71 -8.57
N TRP A 164 0.05 10.73 -7.23
CA TRP A 164 -0.29 9.57 -6.42
C TRP A 164 -1.69 9.64 -5.82
N ALA A 165 -2.35 8.49 -5.69
CA ALA A 165 -3.55 8.35 -4.87
C ALA A 165 -3.24 8.69 -3.40
N SER A 166 -4.21 9.19 -2.64
CA SER A 166 -3.99 9.49 -1.21
C SER A 166 -3.71 8.22 -0.41
N LYS A 167 -4.50 7.18 -0.64
CA LYS A 167 -4.38 5.90 0.05
C LYS A 167 -3.20 5.07 -0.47
N ALA A 168 -2.63 4.30 0.44
CA ALA A 168 -1.70 3.21 0.19
C ALA A 168 -2.15 2.01 1.03
N PHE A 169 -1.65 0.83 0.68
CA PHE A 169 -1.92 -0.43 1.37
C PHE A 169 -0.62 -0.96 1.93
N ASP A 170 -0.70 -1.60 3.08
CA ASP A 170 0.39 -2.31 3.73
C ASP A 170 -0.07 -3.68 4.23
N ARG A 171 0.88 -4.61 4.33
CA ARG A 171 0.73 -5.96 4.87
C ARG A 171 1.94 -6.27 5.73
N ASP A 172 1.71 -6.57 7.00
CA ASP A 172 2.66 -7.21 7.91
C ASP A 172 2.66 -8.73 7.71
#